data_AF-A0AAW8R3W9-F1
#
_entry.id   AF-A0AAW8R3W9-F1
#
_cell.length_a   1.000
_cell.length_b   1.000
_cell.length_c   1.000
_cell.angle_alpha   90.00
_cell.angle_beta   90.00
_cell.angle_gamma   90.00
#
_symmetry.space_group_name_H-M   'P 1'
#
loop_
_entity.id
_entity.type
_entity.pdbx_description
1 polymer ?
#
loop_
_entity_poly.entity_id
_entity_poly.type
_entity_poly.pdbx_seq_one_letter_code
_entity_poly.pdbx_strand_id
1 'polypeptide(L)'
;MKLQHRFKALRKQSKYLPFLVVIATTQLAGCANLGVQPWERDLLAQDEMALNADAVDIGLDEHIYFSKEATSGGRSFAGGGCGCN
;
A
#
# COMPACT_ATOMS: atom_id res chain seq x y z
N MET A 1 22.78 -5.36 -49.41
CA MET A 1 22.54 -4.03 -48.80
C MET A 1 21.60 -4.02 -47.57
N LYS A 2 20.67 -4.98 -47.38
CA LYS A 2 19.72 -4.99 -46.22
C LYS A 2 20.34 -5.31 -44.85
N LEU A 3 21.44 -6.07 -44.79
CA LEU A 3 22.07 -6.51 -43.52
C LEU A 3 22.73 -5.35 -42.74
N GLN A 4 23.38 -4.42 -43.45
CA GLN A 4 24.07 -3.25 -42.87
C GLN A 4 23.10 -2.25 -42.22
N HIS A 5 21.88 -2.12 -42.73
CA HIS A 5 20.84 -1.27 -42.12
C HIS A 5 20.30 -1.86 -40.82
N ARG A 6 20.13 -3.19 -40.73
CA ARG A 6 19.72 -3.86 -39.48
C ARG A 6 20.77 -3.75 -38.39
N PHE A 7 22.06 -3.91 -38.71
CA PHE A 7 23.15 -3.71 -37.74
C PHE A 7 23.22 -2.26 -37.22
N LYS A 8 23.05 -1.26 -38.10
CA LYS A 8 22.99 0.15 -37.69
C LYS A 8 21.78 0.45 -36.80
N ALA A 9 20.63 -0.16 -37.08
CA ALA A 9 19.42 -0.03 -36.26
C ALA A 9 19.59 -0.69 -34.87
N LEU A 10 20.19 -1.88 -34.79
CA LEU A 10 20.49 -2.56 -33.52
C LEU A 10 21.52 -1.79 -32.68
N ARG A 11 22.55 -1.22 -33.31
CA ARG A 11 23.54 -0.34 -32.65
C ARG A 11 22.93 0.99 -32.20
N LYS A 12 21.93 1.49 -32.92
CA LYS A 12 21.17 2.69 -32.56
C LYS A 12 20.24 2.39 -31.37
N GLN A 13 19.55 1.25 -31.35
CA GLN A 13 18.73 0.83 -30.21
C GLN A 13 19.55 0.62 -28.93
N SER A 14 20.70 -0.05 -29.03
CA SER A 14 21.61 -0.26 -27.88
C SER A 14 22.15 1.06 -27.29
N LYS A 15 22.31 2.11 -28.11
CA LYS A 15 22.75 3.45 -27.64
C LYS A 15 21.66 4.20 -26.87
N TYR A 16 20.38 4.01 -27.20
CA TYR A 16 19.27 4.69 -26.51
C TYR A 16 18.66 3.87 -25.36
N LEU A 17 18.92 2.56 -25.32
CA LEU A 17 18.51 1.66 -24.24
C LEU A 17 18.89 2.18 -22.83
N PRO A 18 20.13 2.65 -22.54
CA PRO A 18 20.45 3.15 -21.20
C PRO A 18 19.65 4.41 -20.84
N PHE A 19 19.38 5.29 -21.81
CA PHE A 19 18.58 6.50 -21.59
C PHE A 19 17.11 6.17 -21.26
N LEU A 20 16.54 5.17 -21.94
CA LEU A 20 15.19 4.68 -21.64
C LEU A 20 15.09 4.02 -20.25
N VAL A 21 16.12 3.28 -19.83
CA VAL A 21 16.17 2.66 -18.49
C VAL A 21 16.20 3.72 -17.39
N VAL A 22 16.99 4.79 -17.56
CA VAL A 22 17.04 5.91 -16.60
C VAL A 22 15.66 6.58 -16.46
N ILE A 23 14.98 6.88 -17.58
CA ILE A 23 13.64 7.50 -17.56
C ILE A 23 12.59 6.58 -16.91
N ALA A 24 12.69 5.26 -17.13
CA ALA A 24 11.77 4.30 -16.52
C ALA A 24 11.95 4.24 -15.00
N THR A 25 13.19 4.24 -14.51
CA THR A 25 13.49 4.14 -13.07
C THR A 25 13.09 5.38 -12.27
N THR A 26 13.15 6.58 -12.86
CA THR A 26 12.74 7.82 -12.17
C THR A 26 11.24 7.87 -11.83
N GLN A 27 10.40 7.10 -12.53
CA GLN A 27 8.95 7.03 -12.27
C GLN A 27 8.61 6.18 -11.04
N LEU A 28 9.55 5.39 -10.52
CA LEU A 28 9.36 4.63 -9.28
C LEU A 28 9.69 5.45 -8.02
N ALA A 29 10.15 6.70 -8.17
CA ALA A 29 10.37 7.59 -7.04
C ALA A 29 9.03 8.08 -6.48
N GLY A 30 8.64 7.56 -5.32
CA GLY A 30 7.48 8.02 -4.56
C GLY A 30 7.78 9.27 -3.71
N CYS A 31 6.74 10.00 -3.33
CA CYS A 31 6.87 11.25 -2.56
C CYS A 31 7.00 11.00 -1.05
N ALA A 32 8.00 10.23 -0.62
CA ALA A 32 8.19 9.86 0.78
C ALA A 32 8.68 11.02 1.69
N ASN A 33 8.99 12.19 1.12
CA ASN A 33 9.60 13.33 1.82
C ASN A 33 8.70 14.60 1.81
N LEU A 34 7.38 14.43 1.70
CA LEU A 34 6.39 15.52 1.63
C LEU A 34 6.11 16.26 2.95
N GLY A 35 7.05 16.21 3.91
CA GLY A 35 7.09 17.21 4.98
C GLY A 35 6.44 16.87 6.30
N VAL A 36 6.28 15.59 6.66
CA VAL A 36 5.99 15.21 8.06
C VAL A 36 6.98 14.16 8.53
N GLN A 37 7.79 14.51 9.50
CA GLN A 37 8.74 13.61 10.13
C GLN A 37 7.96 12.55 10.94
N PRO A 38 8.41 11.28 11.01
CA PRO A 38 7.64 10.23 11.69
C PRO A 38 7.24 10.54 13.13
N TRP A 39 8.06 11.31 13.86
CA TRP A 39 7.80 11.73 15.25
C TRP A 39 6.86 12.93 15.37
N GLU A 40 6.60 13.69 14.30
CA GLU A 40 5.60 14.76 14.30
C GLU A 40 4.17 14.21 14.20
N ARG A 41 4.01 12.93 13.84
CA ARG A 41 2.70 12.28 13.75
C ARG A 41 1.96 12.24 15.07
N ASP A 42 2.68 12.21 16.20
CA ASP A 42 2.08 12.26 17.54
C ASP A 42 1.44 13.62 17.83
N LEU A 43 2.06 14.71 17.33
CA LEU A 43 1.57 16.08 17.54
C LEU A 43 0.42 16.47 16.59
N LEU A 44 0.32 15.80 15.43
CA LEU A 44 -0.76 16.03 14.46
C LEU A 44 -1.92 15.03 14.60
N ALA A 45 -1.77 13.97 15.41
CA ALA A 45 -2.85 13.03 15.67
C ALA A 45 -3.91 13.70 16.55
N GLN A 46 -5.14 13.74 16.04
CA GLN A 46 -6.30 14.15 16.82
C GLN A 46 -6.93 12.92 17.50
N ASP A 47 -7.64 13.12 18.61
CA ASP A 47 -8.28 12.03 19.36
C ASP A 47 -9.27 11.24 18.49
N GLU A 48 -9.92 11.91 17.53
CA GLU A 48 -10.86 11.31 16.58
C GLU A 48 -10.18 10.39 15.56
N MET A 49 -8.86 10.46 15.39
CA MET A 49 -8.09 9.57 14.52
C MET A 49 -7.75 8.24 15.19
N ALA A 50 -8.12 8.06 16.47
CA ALA A 50 -7.95 6.80 17.17
C ALA A 50 -8.77 5.68 16.49
N LEU A 51 -8.20 4.47 16.42
CA LEU A 51 -8.86 3.29 15.85
C LEU A 51 -10.17 2.91 16.55
N ASN A 52 -10.42 3.49 17.72
CA ASN A 52 -11.58 3.27 18.56
C ASN A 52 -12.22 4.58 19.04
N ALA A 53 -12.16 5.62 18.19
CA ALA A 53 -12.68 6.95 18.53
C ALA A 53 -14.19 6.96 18.86
N ASP A 54 -14.99 6.11 18.20
CA ASP A 54 -16.44 6.01 18.41
C ASP A 54 -16.87 4.57 18.76
N ALA A 55 -17.58 4.42 19.89
CA ALA A 55 -18.10 3.14 20.36
C ALA A 55 -19.24 2.58 19.49
N VAL A 56 -19.99 3.44 18.81
CA VAL A 56 -21.09 3.04 17.92
C VAL A 56 -20.54 2.43 16.64
N ASP A 57 -19.56 3.08 16.00
CA ASP A 57 -18.90 2.57 14.80
C ASP A 57 -18.22 1.22 15.08
N ILE A 58 -17.52 1.13 16.21
CA ILE A 58 -16.95 -0.11 16.71
C ILE A 58 -18.00 -1.22 16.86
N GLY A 59 -19.13 -0.92 17.50
CA GLY A 59 -20.18 -1.90 17.74
C GLY A 59 -20.81 -2.40 16.45
N LEU A 60 -20.96 -1.50 15.47
CA LEU A 60 -21.46 -1.84 14.14
C LEU A 60 -20.49 -2.71 13.36
N ASP A 61 -19.19 -2.36 13.37
CA ASP A 61 -18.16 -3.14 12.69
C ASP A 61 -18.04 -4.56 13.29
N GLU A 62 -18.09 -4.69 14.62
CA GLU A 62 -18.12 -6.00 15.30
C GLU A 62 -19.38 -6.79 14.91
N HIS A 63 -20.54 -6.15 14.87
CA HIS A 63 -21.77 -6.81 14.45
C HIS A 63 -21.65 -7.33 13.00
N ILE A 64 -21.11 -6.53 12.08
CA ILE A 64 -20.89 -6.93 10.69
C ILE A 64 -19.88 -8.08 10.61
N TYR A 65 -18.79 -7.98 11.36
CA TYR A 65 -17.70 -8.97 11.38
C TYR A 65 -18.21 -10.34 11.86
N PHE A 66 -18.87 -10.40 13.03
CA PHE A 66 -19.46 -11.64 13.55
C PHE A 66 -20.54 -12.21 12.64
N SER A 67 -21.33 -11.36 11.99
CA SER A 67 -22.38 -11.84 11.06
C SER A 67 -21.78 -12.48 9.81
N LYS A 68 -20.61 -12.00 9.37
CA LYS A 68 -19.91 -12.54 8.20
C LYS A 68 -19.11 -13.79 8.52
N GLU A 69 -18.48 -13.84 9.70
CA GLU A 69 -17.56 -14.92 10.06
C GLU A 69 -18.23 -16.03 10.86
N ALA A 70 -19.48 -15.84 11.32
CA ALA A 70 -20.16 -16.76 12.24
C ALA A 70 -19.32 -17.12 13.49
N THR A 71 -18.40 -16.23 13.86
CA THR A 71 -17.53 -16.35 15.03
C THR A 71 -18.06 -15.45 16.15
N SER A 72 -17.84 -15.84 17.40
CA SER A 72 -18.26 -15.09 18.60
C SER A 72 -17.10 -14.55 19.44
N GLY A 73 -15.91 -14.40 18.85
CA GLY A 73 -14.72 -13.87 19.51
C GLY A 73 -14.24 -12.61 18.80
N GLY A 74 -14.36 -11.44 19.44
CA GLY A 74 -14.11 -10.12 18.84
C GLY A 74 -12.71 -9.93 18.26
N ARG A 75 -12.42 -8.72 17.75
CA ARG A 75 -11.21 -8.33 16.98
C ARG A 75 -9.82 -8.52 17.63
N SER A 76 -9.72 -9.28 18.71
CA SER A 76 -8.49 -9.58 19.43
C SER A 76 -7.58 -10.49 18.60
N PHE A 77 -6.26 -10.36 18.75
CA PHE A 77 -5.25 -11.22 18.08
C PHE A 77 -5.38 -12.73 18.38
N ALA A 78 -6.23 -13.10 19.35
CA ALA A 78 -6.59 -14.47 19.71
C ALA A 78 -8.06 -14.83 19.39
N GLY A 79 -8.75 -14.06 18.54
CA GLY A 79 -10.15 -14.25 18.16
C GLY A 79 -10.38 -15.43 17.21
N GLY A 80 -10.06 -16.64 17.65
CA GLY A 80 -10.46 -17.89 17.00
C GLY A 80 -11.62 -18.51 17.76
N GLY A 81 -12.86 -18.27 17.32
CA GLY A 81 -14.05 -18.86 17.95
C GLY A 81 -14.41 -20.23 17.35
N CYS A 82 -14.34 -21.28 18.16
CA CYS A 82 -15.13 -22.51 17.98
C CYS A 82 -16.52 -22.23 18.58
N GLY A 83 -17.39 -21.58 17.81
CA GLY A 83 -18.65 -21.02 18.30
C GLY A 83 -19.64 -22.08 18.83
N CYS A 84 -19.71 -22.23 20.15
CA CYS A 84 -20.85 -22.85 20.84
C CYS A 84 -21.22 -21.99 22.05
N ASN A 85 -22.49 -21.58 22.13
CA ASN A 85 -23.15 -21.25 23.40
C ASN A 85 -23.56 -22.56 24.08
#